data_AF-A0A482PRN1-F1
#
_entry.id   AF-A0A482PRN1-F1
#
_cell.length_a   1.000
_cell.length_b   1.000
_cell.length_c   1.000
_cell.angle_alpha   90.00
_cell.angle_beta   90.00
_cell.angle_gamma   90.00
#
_symmetry.space_group_name_H-M   'P 1'
#
loop_
_entity.id
_entity.type
_entity.pdbx_description
1 polymer ?
#
loop_
_entity_poly.entity_id
_entity_poly.type
_entity_poly.pdbx_seq_one_letter_code
_entity_poly.pdbx_strand_id
1 'polypeptide(L)'
;MISKIELGVLKVMALKDGDWNWYVLDRVLSTRNIPGFGYVPTVVNRLVEEGFVDVINDYENSRQTFIVSEKGHEFLKNHIIEE
;
A
#
# COMPACT_ATOMS: atom_id res chain seq x y z
N MET A 1 11.83 -8.24 -3.98
CA MET A 1 10.92 -9.34 -3.55
C MET A 1 10.25 -8.88 -2.28
N ILE A 2 8.92 -8.81 -2.25
CA ILE A 2 8.20 -8.27 -1.11
C ILE A 2 7.84 -9.36 -0.10
N SER A 3 7.80 -9.00 1.18
CA SER A 3 7.38 -9.85 2.29
C SER A 3 5.87 -10.07 2.31
N LYS A 4 5.40 -11.05 3.11
CA LYS A 4 3.96 -11.28 3.35
C LYS A 4 3.26 -10.06 3.94
N ILE A 5 3.96 -9.26 4.75
CA ILE A 5 3.43 -8.02 5.33
C ILE A 5 3.22 -6.98 4.22
N GLU A 6 4.25 -6.75 3.41
CA GLU A 6 4.19 -5.82 2.27
C GLU A 6 3.10 -6.24 1.26
N LEU A 7 2.97 -7.55 0.97
CA LEU A 7 1.90 -8.08 0.13
C LEU A 7 0.50 -7.84 0.74
N GLY A 8 0.34 -8.06 2.04
CA GLY A 8 -0.92 -7.79 2.75
C GLY A 8 -1.32 -6.32 2.68
N VAL A 9 -0.35 -5.42 2.90
CA VAL A 9 -0.55 -3.96 2.77
C VAL A 9 -0.90 -3.59 1.33
N LEU A 10 -0.19 -4.13 0.33
CA LEU A 10 -0.46 -3.88 -1.08
C LEU A 10 -1.88 -4.32 -1.48
N LYS A 11 -2.33 -5.50 -1.01
CA LYS A 11 -3.71 -5.99 -1.21
C LYS A 11 -4.75 -5.03 -0.62
N VAL A 12 -4.50 -4.47 0.57
CA VAL A 12 -5.41 -3.47 1.19
C VAL A 12 -5.46 -2.19 0.39
N MET A 13 -4.31 -1.70 -0.05
CA MET A 13 -4.24 -0.47 -0.85
C MET A 13 -5.01 -0.61 -2.17
N ALA A 14 -4.98 -1.80 -2.78
CA ALA A 14 -5.70 -2.09 -4.02
C ALA A 14 -7.23 -2.21 -3.87
N LEU A 15 -7.79 -2.14 -2.65
CA LEU A 15 -9.25 -2.20 -2.44
C LEU A 15 -9.98 -0.93 -2.88
N LYS A 16 -9.27 0.19 -3.02
CA LYS A 16 -9.81 1.43 -3.56
C LYS A 16 -8.74 2.16 -4.35
N ASP A 17 -9.17 2.92 -5.34
CA ASP A 17 -8.28 3.74 -6.16
C ASP A 17 -7.91 5.03 -5.42
N GLY A 18 -6.90 4.90 -4.55
CA GLY A 18 -6.18 6.01 -3.94
C GLY A 18 -6.77 6.65 -2.69
N ASP A 19 -6.29 7.86 -2.40
CA ASP A 19 -6.49 8.58 -1.14
C ASP A 19 -6.02 7.76 0.09
N TRP A 20 -4.88 7.08 -0.06
CA TRP A 20 -4.16 6.51 1.05
C TRP A 20 -3.15 7.52 1.54
N ASN A 21 -3.22 7.87 2.82
CA ASN A 21 -2.09 8.46 3.55
C ASN A 21 -1.72 7.50 4.68
N TRP A 22 -0.58 7.74 5.32
CA TRP A 22 -0.08 6.85 6.39
C TRP A 22 -1.12 6.60 7.48
N TYR A 23 -1.84 7.64 7.89
CA TYR A 23 -2.83 7.54 8.96
C TYR A 23 -4.05 6.70 8.58
N VAL A 24 -4.61 6.93 7.39
CA VAL A 24 -5.76 6.19 6.89
C VAL A 24 -5.39 4.72 6.70
N LEU A 25 -4.22 4.45 6.11
CA LEU A 25 -3.75 3.09 5.88
C LEU A 25 -3.49 2.35 7.19
N ASP A 26 -2.81 2.99 8.16
CA ASP A 26 -2.54 2.42 9.48
C ASP A 26 -3.81 2.03 10.23
N ARG A 27 -4.81 2.93 10.23
CA ARG A 27 -6.11 2.67 10.85
C ARG A 27 -6.83 1.48 10.20
N VAL A 28 -6.81 1.40 8.87
CA VAL A 28 -7.47 0.30 8.15
C VAL A 28 -6.79 -1.04 8.44
N LEU A 29 -5.46 -1.08 8.44
CA LEU A 29 -4.69 -2.28 8.76
C LEU A 29 -4.97 -2.74 10.20
N SER A 30 -4.94 -1.82 11.16
CA SER A 30 -5.22 -2.12 12.57
C SER A 30 -6.65 -2.64 12.76
N THR A 31 -7.65 -1.98 12.15
CA THR A 31 -9.06 -2.39 12.26
C THR A 31 -9.31 -3.78 11.68
N ARG A 32 -8.58 -4.15 10.63
CA ARG A 32 -8.72 -5.45 9.95
C ARG A 32 -7.75 -6.51 10.48
N ASN A 33 -6.98 -6.19 11.52
CA ASN A 33 -5.92 -7.04 12.08
C ASN A 33 -4.93 -7.55 11.01
N ILE A 34 -4.60 -6.70 10.03
CA ILE A 34 -3.63 -7.02 8.97
C ILE A 34 -2.25 -6.61 9.46
N PRO A 35 -1.27 -7.52 9.53
CA PRO A 35 0.10 -7.19 9.95
C PRO A 35 0.69 -6.03 9.14
N GLY A 36 1.41 -5.13 9.82
CA GLY A 36 2.02 -3.93 9.20
C GLY A 36 1.53 -2.61 9.77
N PHE A 37 0.42 -2.60 10.53
CA PHE A 37 0.05 -1.43 11.35
C PHE A 37 1.16 -1.11 12.38
N GLY A 38 1.34 0.17 12.71
CA GLY A 38 2.46 0.71 13.49
C GLY A 38 3.77 0.87 12.72
N TYR A 39 3.90 0.23 11.55
CA TYR A 39 5.11 0.24 10.71
C TYR A 39 4.82 0.68 9.26
N VAL A 40 3.68 1.33 9.04
CA VAL A 40 3.21 1.72 7.71
C VAL A 40 4.22 2.54 6.90
N PRO A 41 4.91 3.56 7.45
CA PRO A 41 5.89 4.32 6.67
C PRO A 41 7.01 3.44 6.10
N THR A 42 7.53 2.49 6.88
CA THR A 42 8.57 1.56 6.45
C THR A 42 8.08 0.62 5.36
N VAL A 43 6.87 0.08 5.51
CA VAL A 43 6.27 -0.85 4.54
C VAL A 43 5.96 -0.13 3.22
N VAL A 44 5.35 1.06 3.29
CA VAL A 44 5.00 1.85 2.11
C VAL A 44 6.26 2.31 1.36
N ASN A 45 7.30 2.76 2.06
CA ASN A 45 8.56 3.16 1.41
C ASN A 45 9.17 2.00 0.62
N ARG A 46 9.17 0.78 1.16
CA ARG A 46 9.64 -0.40 0.42
C ARG A 46 8.78 -0.72 -0.80
N LEU A 47 7.45 -0.60 -0.68
CA LEU A 47 6.55 -0.79 -1.82
C LEU A 47 6.77 0.25 -2.91
N VAL A 48 7.13 1.48 -2.54
CA VAL A 48 7.51 2.56 -3.47
C VAL A 48 8.87 2.25 -4.12
N GLU A 49 9.87 1.86 -3.35
CA GLU A 49 11.21 1.48 -3.86
C GLU A 49 11.14 0.32 -4.85
N GLU A 50 10.27 -0.67 -4.58
CA GLU A 50 10.03 -1.80 -5.47
C GLU A 50 9.09 -1.44 -6.65
N GLY A 51 8.53 -0.23 -6.67
CA GLY A 51 7.68 0.30 -7.76
C GLY A 51 6.25 -0.24 -7.78
N PHE A 52 5.74 -0.79 -6.68
CA PHE A 52 4.36 -1.29 -6.55
C PHE A 52 3.37 -0.22 -6.06
N VAL A 53 3.87 0.88 -5.50
CA VAL A 53 3.08 2.01 -5.00
C VAL A 53 3.71 3.28 -5.53
N ASP A 54 2.88 4.19 -6.04
CA ASP A 54 3.29 5.52 -6.46
C ASP A 54 2.94 6.55 -5.40
N VAL A 55 3.82 7.56 -5.28
CA VAL A 55 3.60 8.72 -4.44
C VAL A 55 2.94 9.81 -5.26
N ILE A 56 1.75 10.25 -4.84
CA ILE A 56 1.11 11.44 -5.37
C ILE A 56 1.43 12.61 -4.44
N ASN A 57 2.28 13.50 -4.94
CA ASN A 57 2.50 14.80 -4.33
C ASN A 57 1.47 15.78 -4.88
N ASP A 58 0.38 15.95 -4.14
CA ASP A 58 -0.52 17.05 -4.40
C ASP A 58 0.12 18.34 -3.88
N TYR A 59 0.44 19.29 -4.76
CA TYR A 59 1.01 20.58 -4.36
C TYR A 59 0.02 21.41 -3.52
N GLU A 60 -1.28 21.13 -3.59
CA GLU A 60 -2.32 21.83 -2.81
C GLU A 60 -2.55 21.19 -1.43
N ASN A 61 -2.37 19.88 -1.31
CA ASN A 61 -2.45 19.17 -0.04
C ASN A 61 -1.04 18.80 0.44
N SER A 62 -0.59 19.45 1.51
CA SER A 62 0.68 19.14 2.21
C SER A 62 0.78 17.72 2.79
N ARG A 63 -0.13 16.82 2.41
CA ARG A 63 -0.19 15.41 2.79
C ARG A 63 0.17 14.54 1.60
N GLN A 64 1.27 13.82 1.74
CA GLN A 64 1.67 12.78 0.82
C GLN A 64 0.57 11.71 0.72
N THR A 65 0.12 11.43 -0.51
CA THR A 65 -0.84 10.36 -0.77
C THR A 65 -0.20 9.27 -1.62
N PHE A 66 -0.77 8.06 -1.54
CA PHE A 66 -0.24 6.87 -2.16
C PHE A 66 -1.32 6.17 -2.98
N ILE A 67 -0.93 5.63 -4.12
CA ILE A 67 -1.76 4.78 -4.96
C ILE A 67 -1.00 3.51 -5.33
N VAL A 68 -1.72 2.42 -5.61
CA VAL A 68 -1.07 1.24 -6.18
C VAL A 68 -0.70 1.55 -7.62
N SER A 69 0.54 1.25 -8.01
CA SER A 69 1.00 1.48 -9.38
C SER A 69 0.41 0.42 -10.33
N GLU A 70 0.51 0.65 -11.64
CA GLU A 70 0.14 -0.35 -12.64
C GLU A 70 0.86 -1.69 -12.40
N LYS A 71 2.18 -1.63 -12.14
CA LYS A 71 3.00 -2.79 -11.76
C LYS A 71 2.46 -3.49 -10.51
N GLY A 72 2.01 -2.73 -9.50
CA GLY A 72 1.37 -3.25 -8.30
C GLY A 72 0.10 -4.05 -8.62
N HIS A 73 -0.76 -3.50 -9.46
CA HIS A 73 -1.99 -4.18 -9.88
C HIS A 73 -1.71 -5.44 -10.70
N GLU A 74 -0.76 -5.40 -11.64
CA GLU A 74 -0.34 -6.58 -12.40
C GLU A 74 0.24 -7.66 -11.50
N PHE A 75 1.10 -7.28 -10.55
CA PHE A 75 1.66 -8.18 -9.58
C PHE A 75 0.58 -8.88 -8.76
N LEU A 76 -0.42 -8.13 -8.27
CA LEU A 76 -1.53 -8.68 -7.51
C LEU A 76 -2.39 -9.64 -8.33
N LYS A 77 -2.68 -9.36 -9.60
CA LYS A 77 -3.42 -10.28 -10.49
C LYS A 77 -2.78 -11.67 -10.55
N ASN A 78 -1.45 -11.71 -10.56
CA ASN A 78 -0.69 -12.97 -10.59
C ASN A 78 -0.55 -13.65 -9.22
N HIS A 79 -0.92 -12.99 -8.11
CA HIS A 79 -0.81 -13.48 -6.73
C HIS A 79 -2.16 -13.65 -6.01
N ILE A 80 -3.27 -13.65 -6.76
CA ILE A 80 -4.64 -13.94 -6.26
C ILE A 80 -4.90 -15.45 -6.15
N ILE A 81 -4.03 -16.32 -6.70
CA ILE A 81 -4.31 -17.77 -6.84
C ILE A 81 -3.87 -18.60 -5.61
N GLU A 82 -3.18 -18.03 -4.63
CA GLU A 82 -2.78 -18.77 -3.42
C GLU A 82 -3.61 -18.32 -2.21
N GLU A 83 -4.71 -19.03 -1.95
CA GLU A 83 -5.37 -19.15 -0.64
C GLU A 83 -5.04 -20.50 0.01
#